data_AF-A0A4P7JBQ2-F1
#
_entry.id   AF-A0A4P7JBQ2-F1
#
_cell.length_a   1.000
_cell.length_b   1.000
_cell.length_c   1.000
_cell.angle_alpha   90.00
_cell.angle_beta   90.00
_cell.angle_gamma   90.00
#
_symmetry.space_group_name_H-M   'P 1'
#
loop_
_entity.id
_entity.type
_entity.pdbx_description
1 polymer ?
#
loop_
_entity_poly.entity_id
_entity_poly.type
_entity_poly.pdbx_seq_one_letter_code
_entity_poly.pdbx_strand_id
1 'polypeptide(L)'
;MKLTFIKVAGGLVLSMLATTAFADCTQEDIQEKTAALTASMQALAATDPAKMQEIATRMQESMTAAAATGDQEAVCTSLDELIAELDG
;
A
#
# COMPACT_ATOMS: atom_id res chain seq x y z
N MET A 1 39.99 5.75 30.17
CA MET A 1 40.38 4.58 29.35
C MET A 1 40.09 3.31 30.12
N LYS A 2 39.11 2.52 29.67
CA LYS A 2 38.99 1.09 30.00
C LYS A 2 38.18 0.42 28.88
N LEU A 3 38.90 -0.10 27.88
CA LEU A 3 38.31 -0.87 26.79
C LEU A 3 37.88 -2.24 27.35
N THR A 4 36.59 -2.54 27.30
CA THR A 4 36.08 -3.91 27.36
C THR A 4 35.49 -4.27 26.01
N PHE A 5 36.03 -5.35 25.47
CA PHE A 5 35.74 -5.98 24.20
C PHE A 5 34.34 -6.59 24.19
N ILE A 6 33.44 -6.12 23.33
CA ILE A 6 32.36 -6.97 22.77
C ILE A 6 32.30 -6.71 21.27
N LYS A 7 32.70 -7.75 20.53
CA LYS A 7 32.68 -7.86 19.09
C LYS A 7 31.48 -8.75 18.76
N VAL A 8 30.33 -8.15 18.47
CA VAL A 8 29.22 -8.82 17.76
C VAL A 8 28.80 -7.89 16.63
N ALA A 9 29.47 -8.08 15.49
CA ALA A 9 28.87 -7.81 14.20
C ALA A 9 27.74 -8.82 14.00
N GLY A 10 26.59 -8.39 13.48
CA GLY A 10 25.50 -9.27 13.08
C GLY A 10 24.67 -9.79 14.26
N GLY A 11 23.55 -9.12 14.52
CA GLY A 11 22.60 -9.53 15.55
C GLY A 11 21.22 -9.00 15.21
N LEU A 12 20.64 -9.54 14.15
CA LEU A 12 19.22 -9.49 13.81
C LEU A 12 18.43 -9.90 15.05
N VAL A 13 17.79 -8.96 15.74
CA VAL A 13 16.77 -9.29 16.75
C VAL A 13 15.51 -9.66 15.97
N LEU A 14 15.48 -10.92 15.53
CA LEU A 14 14.33 -11.57 14.94
C LEU A 14 13.31 -11.85 16.07
N SER A 15 12.56 -10.83 16.45
CA SER A 15 11.32 -11.03 17.21
C SER A 15 10.30 -11.66 16.28
N MET A 16 10.22 -12.99 16.31
CA MET A 16 9.15 -13.75 15.69
C MET A 16 7.80 -13.35 16.30
N LEU A 17 7.02 -12.59 15.56
CA LEU A 17 5.56 -12.62 15.59
C LEU A 17 5.13 -12.93 14.15
N ALA A 18 5.20 -14.20 13.78
CA ALA A 18 4.53 -14.67 12.58
C ALA A 18 3.08 -15.03 12.93
N THR A 19 2.20 -14.74 11.98
CA THR A 19 0.80 -15.14 11.85
C THR A 19 -0.22 -14.41 12.73
N THR A 20 -0.64 -13.25 12.23
CA THR A 20 -2.00 -13.17 11.72
C THR A 20 -1.94 -12.88 10.23
N ALA A 21 -2.52 -13.77 9.43
CA ALA A 21 -2.77 -13.54 8.01
C ALA A 21 -3.92 -12.53 7.85
N PHE A 22 -3.65 -11.29 8.27
CA PHE A 22 -4.25 -10.12 7.64
C PHE A 22 -3.14 -9.59 6.75
N ALA A 23 -3.45 -9.26 5.51
CA ALA A 23 -2.54 -8.49 4.67
C ALA A 23 -2.42 -7.12 5.34
N ASP A 24 -1.54 -7.02 6.34
CA ASP A 24 -1.34 -5.84 7.17
C ASP A 24 -0.77 -4.80 6.23
N CYS A 25 -1.64 -3.95 5.70
CA CYS A 25 -1.24 -3.06 4.65
C CYS A 25 -0.27 -2.02 5.21
N THR A 26 1.01 -2.26 4.97
CA THR A 26 2.05 -1.41 5.52
C THR A 26 2.08 -0.09 4.74
N GLN A 27 2.72 0.92 5.32
CA GLN A 27 2.98 2.17 4.59
C GLN A 27 3.78 1.93 3.30
N GLU A 28 4.61 0.88 3.27
CA GLU A 28 5.36 0.46 2.08
C GLU A 28 4.42 -0.12 1.00
N ASP A 29 3.46 -0.96 1.39
CA ASP A 29 2.43 -1.50 0.48
C ASP A 29 1.55 -0.40 -0.11
N ILE A 30 1.15 0.60 0.68
CA ILE A 30 0.37 1.76 0.19
C ILE A 30 1.18 2.52 -0.87
N GLN A 31 2.47 2.76 -0.62
CA GLN A 31 3.34 3.46 -1.56
C GLN A 31 3.49 2.68 -2.87
N GLU A 32 3.72 1.37 -2.79
CA GLU A 32 3.87 0.50 -3.95
C GLU A 32 2.57 0.44 -4.77
N LYS A 33 1.42 0.23 -4.11
CA LYS A 33 0.10 0.21 -4.76
C LYS A 33 -0.24 1.56 -5.38
N THR A 34 0.08 2.67 -4.71
CA THR A 34 -0.13 4.01 -5.27
C THR A 34 0.72 4.25 -6.51
N ALA A 35 1.98 3.77 -6.51
CA ALA A 35 2.85 3.85 -7.68
C ALA A 35 2.33 3.00 -8.85
N ALA A 36 1.88 1.77 -8.57
CA ALA A 36 1.25 0.90 -9.56
C ALA A 36 -0.02 1.53 -10.14
N LEU A 37 -0.92 2.01 -9.28
CA LEU A 37 -2.14 2.72 -9.67
C LEU A 37 -1.83 3.92 -10.56
N THR A 38 -0.81 4.72 -10.20
CA THR A 38 -0.40 5.89 -11.00
C THR A 38 0.08 5.48 -12.39
N ALA A 39 0.86 4.41 -12.50
CA ALA A 39 1.32 3.89 -13.78
C ALA A 39 0.13 3.40 -14.63
N SER A 40 -0.79 2.65 -14.03
CA SER A 40 -1.98 2.14 -14.72
C SER A 40 -2.94 3.27 -15.12
N MET A 41 -3.11 4.32 -14.30
CA MET A 41 -3.89 5.50 -14.65
C MET A 41 -3.28 6.29 -15.82
N GLN A 42 -1.95 6.37 -15.92
CA GLN A 42 -1.28 6.99 -17.06
C GLN A 42 -1.54 6.21 -18.36
N ALA A 43 -1.52 4.88 -18.30
CA ALA A 43 -1.88 4.03 -19.44
C ALA A 43 -3.37 4.14 -19.80
N LEU A 44 -4.24 4.19 -18.80
CA LEU A 44 -5.68 4.31 -18.97
C LEU A 44 -6.09 5.67 -19.55
N ALA A 45 -5.46 6.77 -19.14
CA ALA A 45 -5.80 8.11 -19.62
C ALA A 45 -5.69 8.26 -21.16
N ALA A 46 -4.84 7.46 -21.80
CA ALA A 46 -4.67 7.44 -23.25
C ALA A 46 -5.65 6.52 -23.98
N THR A 47 -6.28 5.58 -23.28
CA THR A 47 -7.05 4.47 -23.86
C THR A 47 -8.53 4.48 -23.48
N ASP A 48 -8.86 4.88 -22.25
CA ASP A 48 -10.21 4.95 -21.72
C ASP A 48 -10.38 6.09 -20.68
N PRO A 49 -10.66 7.32 -21.16
CA PRO A 49 -10.86 8.47 -20.27
C PRO A 49 -12.16 8.39 -19.44
N ALA A 50 -13.13 7.54 -19.83
CA ALA A 50 -14.37 7.37 -19.08
C ALA A 50 -14.14 6.52 -17.82
N LYS A 51 -13.44 5.37 -17.96
CA LYS A 51 -12.96 4.59 -16.81
C LYS A 51 -12.09 5.45 -15.86
N MET A 52 -11.31 6.39 -16.41
CA MET A 52 -10.42 7.22 -15.61
C MET A 52 -11.20 8.16 -14.66
N GLN A 53 -12.36 8.70 -15.10
CA GLN A 53 -13.24 9.46 -14.22
C GLN A 53 -13.95 8.60 -13.16
N GLU A 54 -14.36 7.39 -13.54
CA GLU A 54 -14.99 6.44 -12.62
C GLU A 54 -14.02 6.05 -11.48
N ILE A 55 -12.79 5.71 -11.84
CA ILE A 55 -11.71 5.39 -10.90
C ILE A 55 -11.38 6.57 -10.00
N ALA A 56 -11.27 7.79 -10.55
CA ALA A 56 -11.01 8.98 -9.75
C ALA A 56 -12.11 9.23 -8.70
N THR A 57 -13.36 8.98 -9.07
CA THR A 57 -14.52 9.12 -8.17
C THR A 57 -14.48 8.05 -7.06
N ARG A 58 -14.29 6.77 -7.42
CA ARG A 58 -14.14 5.67 -6.46
C ARG A 58 -12.96 5.87 -5.51
N MET A 59 -11.85 6.42 -6.00
CA MET A 59 -10.70 6.73 -5.18
C MET A 59 -11.02 7.83 -4.15
N GLN A 60 -11.72 8.90 -4.56
CA GLN A 60 -12.18 9.94 -3.63
C GLN A 60 -13.14 9.41 -2.57
N GLU A 61 -14.08 8.54 -2.95
CA GLU A 61 -15.01 7.90 -2.01
C GLU A 61 -14.26 7.02 -1.02
N SER A 62 -13.33 6.19 -1.49
CA SER A 62 -12.52 5.30 -0.66
C SER A 62 -11.62 6.08 0.31
N MET A 63 -10.97 7.16 -0.16
CA MET A 63 -10.17 8.04 0.69
C MET A 63 -11.02 8.75 1.75
N THR A 64 -12.24 9.17 1.40
CA THR A 64 -13.17 9.82 2.34
C THR A 64 -13.66 8.83 3.39
N ALA A 65 -14.01 7.61 2.97
CA ALA A 65 -14.44 6.54 3.87
C ALA A 65 -13.31 6.11 4.82
N ALA A 66 -12.09 5.98 4.31
CA ALA A 66 -10.91 5.70 5.11
C ALA A 66 -10.57 6.83 6.09
N ALA A 67 -10.65 8.10 5.67
CA ALA A 67 -10.42 9.24 6.55
C ALA A 67 -11.45 9.33 7.69
N ALA A 68 -12.69 8.90 7.43
CA ALA A 68 -13.76 8.86 8.44
C ALA A 68 -13.58 7.74 9.47
N THR A 69 -12.96 6.62 9.08
CA THR A 69 -12.85 5.40 9.90
C THR A 69 -11.47 5.21 10.51
N GLY A 70 -10.43 5.85 9.96
CA GLY A 70 -9.04 5.60 10.31
C GLY A 70 -8.55 4.21 9.91
N ASP A 71 -9.29 3.52 9.04
CA ASP A 71 -9.06 2.13 8.67
C ASP A 71 -8.09 2.04 7.48
N GLN A 72 -6.82 1.77 7.80
CA GLN A 72 -5.75 1.66 6.80
C GLN A 72 -5.89 0.39 5.95
N GLU A 73 -6.54 -0.66 6.46
CA GLU A 73 -6.78 -1.90 5.72
C GLU A 73 -7.84 -1.69 4.62
N ALA A 74 -8.85 -0.87 4.93
CA ALA A 74 -9.85 -0.44 3.95
C ALA A 74 -9.23 0.35 2.78
N VAL A 75 -8.28 1.25 3.05
CA VAL A 75 -7.54 2.00 2.01
C VAL A 75 -6.88 1.04 1.03
N CYS A 76 -6.22 0.01 1.55
CA CYS A 76 -5.45 -0.89 0.72
C CYS A 76 -6.28 -1.86 -0.08
N THR A 77 -7.38 -2.34 0.51
CA THR A 77 -8.37 -3.13 -0.23
C THR A 77 -8.91 -2.33 -1.41
N SER A 78 -9.25 -1.05 -1.19
CA SER A 78 -9.69 -0.16 -2.28
C SER A 78 -8.61 0.07 -3.34
N LEU A 79 -7.34 0.24 -2.95
CA LEU A 79 -6.23 0.36 -3.91
C LEU A 79 -6.05 -0.91 -4.73
N ASP A 80 -6.13 -2.10 -4.12
CA ASP A 80 -6.03 -3.38 -4.82
C ASP A 80 -7.17 -3.59 -5.81
N GLU A 81 -8.41 -3.27 -5.42
CA GLU A 81 -9.56 -3.36 -6.32
C GLU A 81 -9.39 -2.44 -7.54
N LEU A 82 -8.93 -1.19 -7.32
CA LEU A 82 -8.69 -0.24 -8.40
C LEU A 82 -7.57 -0.70 -9.35
N ILE A 83 -6.48 -1.27 -8.82
CA ILE A 83 -5.39 -1.80 -9.64
C ILE A 83 -5.86 -3.02 -10.45
N ALA A 84 -6.59 -3.94 -9.82
CA ALA A 84 -7.13 -5.12 -10.51
C ALA A 84 -8.12 -4.75 -11.63
N GLU A 85 -8.92 -3.70 -11.44
CA GLU A 85 -9.86 -3.19 -12.45
C GLU A 85 -9.17 -2.46 -13.61
N LEU A 86 -7.95 -1.96 -13.38
CA LEU A 86 -7.10 -1.32 -14.38
C LEU A 86 -6.24 -2.30 -15.18
N ASP A 87 -5.77 -3.37 -14.54
CA ASP A 87 -4.99 -4.44 -15.18
C ASP A 87 -5.87 -5.46 -15.93
N GLY A 88 -7.20 -5.37 -15.76
CA GLY A 88 -8.21 -6.27 -16.34
C GLY A 88 -8.76 -5.87 -17.71
#